data_AF-A0A7G9ZAZ3-F1
#
_entry.id   AF-A0A7G9ZAZ3-F1
#
_cell.length_a   1.000
_cell.length_b   1.000
_cell.length_c   1.000
_cell.angle_alpha   90.00
_cell.angle_beta   90.00
_cell.angle_gamma   90.00
#
_symmetry.space_group_name_H-M   'P 1'
#
loop_
_entity.id
_entity.type
_entity.pdbx_description
1 polymer ?
#
loop_
_entity_poly.entity_id
_entity_poly.type
_entity_poly.pdbx_seq_one_letter_code
_entity_poly.pdbx_strand_id
1 'polypeptide(L)'
;MVNDITAKTAGLSEEDKPQVFLWPFNYDYQDEYMVYGEYAPGMQAQMEIVGGIDIGKDVEGSCPHVGSEWLAVQDIDIIVGHVSTWVVPGIFAYDVTDPTVARDTIDWVMDPDENPALAGSDAVQNGKVYPYQNELAGSPRFVVALAYMAKWLHPELFGDDFDPHEIHMTYQTDHMDVDRSEVEDSVLFWPEP
;
A
#
# COMPACT_ATOMS: atom_id res chain seq x y z
N MET A 1 6.13 -6.51 -17.07
CA MET A 1 6.01 -6.16 -15.63
C MET A 1 4.82 -6.84 -14.96
N VAL A 2 3.55 -6.44 -15.17
CA VAL A 2 2.40 -7.03 -14.45
C VAL A 2 2.33 -8.55 -14.64
N ASN A 3 2.45 -9.04 -15.88
CA ASN A 3 2.51 -10.49 -16.15
C ASN A 3 3.67 -11.20 -15.45
N ASP A 4 4.80 -10.51 -15.26
CA ASP A 4 5.98 -11.08 -14.60
C ASP A 4 5.75 -11.18 -13.09
N ILE A 5 5.12 -10.15 -12.49
CA ILE A 5 4.68 -10.16 -11.09
C ILE A 5 3.70 -11.33 -10.89
N THR A 6 2.63 -11.40 -11.69
CA THR A 6 1.64 -12.48 -11.63
C THR A 6 2.27 -13.86 -11.80
N ALA A 7 3.23 -14.02 -12.73
CA ALA A 7 3.89 -15.30 -12.94
C ALA A 7 4.76 -15.72 -11.75
N LYS A 8 5.44 -14.77 -11.09
CA LYS A 8 6.24 -15.05 -9.89
C LYS A 8 5.35 -15.40 -8.70
N THR A 9 4.24 -14.70 -8.50
CA THR A 9 3.34 -14.88 -7.36
C THR A 9 2.39 -16.07 -7.53
N ALA A 10 2.14 -16.54 -8.75
CA ALA A 10 1.28 -17.69 -9.03
C ALA A 10 1.72 -19.01 -8.36
N GLY A 11 2.98 -19.12 -7.95
CA GLY A 11 3.51 -20.29 -7.26
C GLY A 11 3.30 -20.30 -5.73
N LEU A 12 2.84 -19.18 -5.16
CA LEU A 12 2.63 -19.04 -3.72
C LEU A 12 1.45 -19.91 -3.26
N SER A 13 1.63 -20.63 -2.15
CA SER A 13 0.49 -21.23 -1.46
C SER A 13 -0.31 -20.15 -0.73
N GLU A 14 -1.53 -20.46 -0.31
CA GLU A 14 -2.32 -19.50 0.49
C GLU A 14 -1.65 -19.12 1.81
N GLU A 15 -0.84 -20.03 2.39
CA GLU A 15 -0.08 -19.77 3.63
C GLU A 15 1.13 -18.87 3.40
N ASP A 16 1.65 -18.80 2.16
CA ASP A 16 2.78 -17.94 1.80
C ASP A 16 2.32 -16.52 1.39
N LYS A 17 1.01 -16.26 1.31
CA LYS A 17 0.47 -14.95 0.96
C LYS A 17 0.22 -14.16 2.24
N PRO A 18 0.83 -12.96 2.38
CA PRO A 18 0.57 -12.12 3.55
C PRO A 18 -0.87 -11.63 3.56
N GLN A 19 -1.46 -11.58 4.75
CA GLN A 19 -2.72 -10.89 5.04
C GLN A 19 -2.45 -9.38 5.09
N VAL A 20 -3.13 -8.63 4.24
CA VAL A 20 -2.91 -7.20 4.03
C VAL A 20 -4.12 -6.42 4.49
N PHE A 21 -3.91 -5.49 5.43
CA PHE A 21 -4.87 -4.43 5.70
C PHE A 21 -4.69 -3.32 4.68
N LEU A 22 -5.52 -3.33 3.62
CA LEU A 22 -5.63 -2.22 2.68
C LEU A 22 -6.50 -1.12 3.27
N TRP A 23 -5.87 -0.06 3.78
CA TRP A 23 -6.56 1.02 4.47
C TRP A 23 -6.70 2.26 3.57
N PRO A 24 -7.89 2.53 2.99
CA PRO A 24 -8.17 3.82 2.37
C PRO A 24 -8.32 4.89 3.44
N PHE A 25 -7.36 5.83 3.50
CA PHE A 25 -7.46 6.97 4.40
C PHE A 25 -8.56 7.90 3.90
N ASN A 26 -9.57 8.13 4.75
CA ASN A 26 -10.59 9.15 4.57
C ASN A 26 -10.39 10.25 5.63
N TYR A 27 -11.14 11.35 5.58
CA TYR A 27 -10.98 12.46 6.51
C TYR A 27 -11.12 12.09 8.00
N ASP A 28 -11.80 10.98 8.29
CA ASP A 28 -12.02 10.39 9.61
C ASP A 28 -11.03 9.25 9.94
N TYR A 29 -9.94 9.09 9.19
CA TYR A 29 -8.99 7.98 9.39
C TYR A 29 -8.36 7.92 10.79
N GLN A 30 -8.35 9.03 11.54
CA GLN A 30 -7.85 9.06 12.92
C GLN A 30 -8.85 8.50 13.93
N ASP A 31 -10.12 8.46 13.56
CA ASP A 31 -11.22 8.05 14.43
C ASP A 31 -11.80 6.68 14.03
N GLU A 32 -11.79 6.37 12.73
CA GLU A 32 -12.46 5.20 12.17
C GLU A 32 -11.56 4.44 11.18
N TYR A 33 -11.68 3.12 11.18
CA TYR A 33 -11.01 2.25 10.21
C TYR A 33 -11.91 1.97 9.03
N MET A 34 -11.33 1.92 7.84
CA MET A 34 -12.04 1.57 6.61
C MET A 34 -11.25 0.50 5.86
N VAL A 35 -11.96 -0.33 5.11
CA VAL A 35 -11.38 -1.33 4.21
C VAL A 35 -11.91 -1.14 2.79
N TYR A 36 -11.30 -1.79 1.80
CA TYR A 36 -11.96 -2.05 0.54
C TYR A 36 -12.80 -3.33 0.66
N GLY A 37 -14.11 -3.20 0.49
CA GLY A 37 -15.06 -4.31 0.65
C GLY A 37 -15.33 -5.07 -0.65
N GLU A 38 -16.35 -5.93 -0.63
CA GLU A 38 -16.79 -6.78 -1.74
C GLU A 38 -17.03 -5.99 -3.04
N TYR A 39 -17.47 -4.73 -2.94
CA TYR A 39 -17.78 -3.89 -4.10
C TYR A 39 -16.57 -3.16 -4.68
N ALA A 40 -15.35 -3.52 -4.25
CA ALA A 40 -14.09 -3.01 -4.78
C ALA A 40 -13.27 -4.10 -5.53
N PRO A 41 -13.83 -4.77 -6.57
CA PRO A 41 -13.18 -5.90 -7.25
C PRO A 41 -11.85 -5.52 -7.92
N GLY A 42 -11.66 -4.24 -8.24
CA GLY A 42 -10.38 -3.75 -8.78
C GLY A 42 -9.23 -3.82 -7.77
N MET A 43 -9.50 -3.55 -6.48
CA MET A 43 -8.49 -3.66 -5.42
C MET A 43 -8.18 -5.11 -5.11
N GLN A 44 -9.21 -5.96 -5.11
CA GLN A 44 -9.05 -7.42 -4.97
C GLN A 44 -8.17 -7.99 -6.08
N ALA A 45 -8.44 -7.63 -7.34
CA ALA A 45 -7.63 -8.07 -8.47
C ALA A 45 -6.17 -7.60 -8.38
N GLN A 46 -5.93 -6.37 -7.89
CA GLN A 46 -4.56 -5.89 -7.65
C GLN A 46 -3.85 -6.72 -6.57
N MET A 47 -4.55 -7.04 -5.47
CA MET A 47 -4.02 -7.85 -4.38
C MET A 47 -3.68 -9.28 -4.85
N GLU A 48 -4.54 -9.89 -5.67
CA GLU A 48 -4.28 -11.19 -6.29
C GLU A 48 -3.02 -11.17 -7.18
N ILE A 49 -2.83 -10.11 -7.99
CA ILE A 49 -1.66 -9.96 -8.85
C ILE A 49 -0.37 -9.98 -8.03
N VAL A 50 -0.32 -9.22 -6.93
CA VAL A 50 0.88 -9.10 -6.08
C VAL A 50 1.01 -10.23 -5.06
N GLY A 51 0.06 -11.18 -5.05
CA GLY A 51 0.13 -12.37 -4.21
C GLY A 51 -0.09 -12.07 -2.73
N GLY A 52 -0.97 -11.14 -2.38
CA GLY A 52 -1.43 -10.96 -1.00
C GLY A 52 -2.89 -11.37 -0.83
N ILE A 53 -3.39 -11.26 0.40
CA ILE A 53 -4.80 -11.49 0.75
C ILE A 53 -5.32 -10.24 1.44
N ASP A 54 -6.29 -9.55 0.83
CA ASP A 54 -6.94 -8.40 1.46
C ASP A 54 -7.93 -8.88 2.54
N ILE A 55 -7.71 -8.47 3.79
CA ILE A 55 -8.57 -8.84 4.93
C ILE A 55 -9.98 -8.25 4.81
N GLY A 56 -10.14 -7.18 4.03
CA GLY A 56 -11.39 -6.47 3.80
C GLY A 56 -12.28 -7.07 2.71
N LYS A 57 -11.74 -7.98 1.88
CA LYS A 57 -12.36 -8.40 0.61
C LYS A 57 -13.80 -8.93 0.71
N ASP A 58 -14.14 -9.53 1.86
CA ASP A 58 -15.44 -10.17 2.10
C ASP A 58 -16.38 -9.27 2.95
N VAL A 59 -15.96 -8.05 3.30
CA VAL A 59 -16.79 -7.08 4.02
C VAL A 59 -17.77 -6.42 3.05
N GLU A 60 -19.07 -6.45 3.35
CA GLU A 60 -20.10 -5.89 2.48
C GLU A 60 -19.93 -4.36 2.30
N GLY A 61 -19.78 -3.90 1.07
CA GLY A 61 -19.66 -2.47 0.73
C GLY A 61 -18.50 -2.17 -0.22
N SER A 62 -18.35 -0.90 -0.63
CA SER A 62 -17.20 -0.46 -1.44
C SER A 62 -16.02 -0.06 -0.55
N CYS A 63 -16.28 0.88 0.37
CA CYS A 63 -15.34 1.27 1.41
C CYS A 63 -16.10 1.34 2.74
N PRO A 64 -16.49 0.20 3.34
CA PRO A 64 -17.21 0.21 4.61
C PRO A 64 -16.26 0.57 5.76
N HIS A 65 -16.79 1.26 6.77
CA HIS A 65 -16.13 1.37 8.06
C HIS A 65 -16.17 0.03 8.80
N VAL A 66 -15.09 -0.29 9.51
CA VAL A 66 -14.97 -1.48 10.35
C VAL A 66 -14.62 -1.10 11.78
N GLY A 67 -15.14 -1.83 12.75
CA GLY A 67 -14.87 -1.55 14.16
C GLY A 67 -13.52 -2.07 14.61
N SER A 68 -12.94 -1.41 15.62
CA SER A 68 -11.66 -1.80 16.25
C SER A 68 -11.66 -3.26 16.76
N GLU A 69 -12.79 -3.76 17.26
CA GLU A 69 -12.91 -5.16 17.71
C GLU A 69 -12.80 -6.16 16.55
N TRP A 70 -13.34 -5.82 15.38
CA TRP A 70 -13.21 -6.67 14.19
C TRP A 70 -11.77 -6.67 13.70
N LEU A 71 -11.12 -5.50 13.67
CA LEU A 71 -9.76 -5.34 13.18
C LEU A 71 -8.74 -6.04 14.11
N ALA A 72 -8.92 -5.93 15.43
CA ALA A 72 -8.02 -6.49 16.43
C ALA A 72 -7.95 -8.03 16.46
N VAL A 73 -8.88 -8.72 15.81
CA VAL A 73 -8.87 -10.19 15.69
C VAL A 73 -8.46 -10.67 14.30
N GLN A 74 -8.16 -9.77 13.37
CA GLN A 74 -7.62 -10.14 12.07
C GLN A 74 -6.15 -10.52 12.21
N ASP A 75 -5.73 -11.45 11.35
CA ASP A 75 -4.32 -11.68 11.11
C ASP A 75 -3.84 -10.63 10.11
N ILE A 76 -2.87 -9.80 10.50
CA ILE A 76 -2.42 -8.66 9.69
C ILE A 76 -0.89 -8.70 9.63
N ASP A 77 -0.37 -9.21 8.51
CA ASP A 77 1.06 -9.29 8.24
C ASP A 77 1.62 -7.96 7.75
N ILE A 78 0.81 -7.21 6.99
CA ILE A 78 1.21 -5.96 6.33
C ILE A 78 0.05 -4.95 6.36
N ILE A 79 0.36 -3.68 6.62
CA ILE A 79 -0.58 -2.57 6.47
C ILE A 79 -0.16 -1.75 5.26
N VAL A 80 -1.10 -1.47 4.37
CA VAL A 80 -0.88 -0.59 3.21
C VAL A 80 -1.88 0.55 3.27
N GLY A 81 -1.37 1.77 3.42
CA GLY A 81 -2.19 2.98 3.51
C GLY A 81 -2.36 3.62 2.13
N HIS A 82 -3.58 3.70 1.62
CA HIS A 82 -3.86 4.54 0.45
C HIS A 82 -4.15 5.95 0.94
N VAL A 83 -3.16 6.84 0.82
CA VAL A 83 -3.22 8.18 1.41
C VAL A 83 -3.33 9.23 0.32
N SER A 84 -4.35 10.07 0.40
CA SER A 84 -4.49 11.24 -0.48
C SER A 84 -3.92 12.48 0.21
N THR A 85 -3.33 13.39 -0.58
CA THR A 85 -2.84 14.69 -0.08
C THR A 85 -3.95 15.59 0.47
N TRP A 86 -5.20 15.34 0.08
CA TRP A 86 -6.35 16.04 0.63
C TRP A 86 -6.66 15.62 2.06
N VAL A 87 -6.24 14.42 2.47
CA VAL A 87 -6.46 13.83 3.79
C VAL A 87 -5.25 14.06 4.70
N VAL A 88 -4.04 13.82 4.18
CA VAL A 88 -2.77 14.12 4.88
C VAL A 88 -1.95 15.09 4.01
N PRO A 89 -2.08 16.41 4.22
CA PRO A 89 -1.36 17.40 3.42
C PRO A 89 0.16 17.26 3.51
N GLY A 90 0.83 17.34 2.35
CA GLY A 90 2.30 17.29 2.27
C GLY A 90 2.90 15.89 2.35
N ILE A 91 2.09 14.82 2.42
CA ILE A 91 2.61 13.45 2.49
C ILE A 91 3.27 12.99 1.18
N PHE A 92 2.59 13.18 0.04
CA PHE A 92 3.00 12.63 -1.24
C PHE A 92 2.69 13.60 -2.38
N ALA A 93 3.69 13.98 -3.16
CA ALA A 93 3.49 14.66 -4.43
C ALA A 93 4.78 14.61 -5.24
N TYR A 94 4.70 14.98 -6.53
CA TYR A 94 5.91 15.05 -7.36
C TYR A 94 6.89 16.13 -6.90
N ASP A 95 6.42 17.18 -6.23
CA ASP A 95 7.24 18.25 -5.65
C ASP A 95 7.60 18.04 -4.17
N VAL A 96 7.20 16.90 -3.57
CA VAL A 96 7.58 16.52 -2.20
C VAL A 96 8.81 15.63 -2.26
N THR A 97 9.90 16.04 -1.63
CA THR A 97 11.16 15.29 -1.54
C THR A 97 11.58 14.94 -0.10
N ASP A 98 10.86 15.48 0.89
CA ASP A 98 11.08 15.18 2.31
C ASP A 98 10.07 14.14 2.80
N PRO A 99 10.51 12.92 3.16
CA PRO A 99 9.61 11.85 3.59
C PRO A 99 9.13 12.01 5.04
N THR A 100 9.42 13.12 5.72
CA THR A 100 9.06 13.32 7.14
C THR A 100 7.56 13.11 7.39
N VAL A 101 6.66 13.64 6.56
CA VAL A 101 5.21 13.45 6.75
C VAL A 101 4.81 11.98 6.57
N ALA A 102 5.42 11.27 5.61
CA ALA A 102 5.16 9.85 5.41
C ALA A 102 5.69 9.00 6.57
N ARG A 103 6.88 9.32 7.10
CA ARG A 103 7.43 8.68 8.30
C ARG A 103 6.55 8.93 9.53
N ASP A 104 6.16 10.18 9.78
CA ASP A 104 5.31 10.53 10.92
C ASP A 104 3.92 9.86 10.80
N THR A 105 3.43 9.64 9.58
CA THR A 105 2.20 8.86 9.33
C THR A 105 2.38 7.38 9.71
N ILE A 106 3.51 6.76 9.36
CA ILE A 106 3.83 5.39 9.80
C ILE A 106 3.92 5.32 11.33
N ASP A 107 4.63 6.26 11.95
CA ASP A 107 4.79 6.32 13.40
C ASP A 107 3.41 6.42 14.08
N TRP A 108 2.49 7.23 13.55
CA TRP A 108 1.11 7.32 14.04
C TRP A 108 0.32 6.01 13.85
N VAL A 109 0.42 5.34 12.69
CA VAL A 109 -0.25 4.04 12.45
C VAL A 109 0.25 2.97 13.42
N MET A 110 1.53 3.00 13.78
CA MET A 110 2.17 2.04 14.68
C MET A 110 2.03 2.37 16.16
N ASP A 111 1.59 3.60 16.50
CA ASP A 111 1.44 4.02 17.89
C ASP A 111 0.27 3.27 18.56
N PRO A 112 0.50 2.52 19.65
CA PRO A 112 -0.53 1.75 20.32
C PRO A 112 -1.57 2.60 21.06
N ASP A 113 -1.26 3.85 21.40
CA ASP A 113 -2.22 4.77 22.02
C ASP A 113 -3.18 5.38 20.97
N GLU A 114 -2.70 5.58 19.75
CA GLU A 114 -3.48 6.08 18.61
C GLU A 114 -4.25 4.96 17.90
N ASN A 115 -3.60 3.80 17.73
CA ASN A 115 -4.12 2.65 16.97
C ASN A 115 -4.07 1.35 17.79
N PRO A 116 -4.79 1.26 18.92
CA PRO A 116 -4.73 0.09 19.81
C PRO A 116 -5.19 -1.22 19.16
N ALA A 117 -6.06 -1.14 18.13
CA ALA A 117 -6.51 -2.31 17.37
C ALA A 117 -5.41 -2.94 16.52
N LEU A 118 -4.41 -2.15 16.10
CA LEU A 118 -3.30 -2.58 15.25
C LEU A 118 -2.06 -2.98 16.06
N ALA A 119 -1.96 -2.52 17.31
CA ALA A 119 -0.79 -2.72 18.17
C ALA A 119 -0.34 -4.19 18.31
N GLY A 120 -1.30 -5.12 18.27
CA GLY A 120 -1.04 -6.56 18.38
C GLY A 120 -0.66 -7.25 17.07
N SER A 121 -0.77 -6.59 15.93
CA SER A 121 -0.54 -7.18 14.60
C SER A 121 0.94 -7.47 14.32
N ASP A 122 1.19 -8.46 13.48
CA ASP A 122 2.53 -8.77 12.97
C ASP A 122 3.05 -7.61 12.10
N ALA A 123 2.17 -6.89 11.41
CA ALA A 123 2.53 -5.68 10.67
C ALA A 123 3.19 -4.62 11.56
N VAL A 124 2.58 -4.27 12.69
CA VAL A 124 3.13 -3.27 13.62
C VAL A 124 4.37 -3.81 14.33
N GLN A 125 4.37 -5.07 14.77
CA GLN A 125 5.53 -5.65 15.46
C GLN A 125 6.77 -5.73 14.56
N ASN A 126 6.58 -5.95 13.26
CA ASN A 126 7.66 -6.07 12.29
C ASN A 126 7.92 -4.78 11.48
N GLY A 127 7.18 -3.70 11.73
CA GLY A 127 7.33 -2.43 11.02
C GLY A 127 6.94 -2.48 9.54
N LYS A 128 6.00 -3.34 9.16
CA LYS A 128 5.52 -3.51 7.78
C LYS A 128 4.29 -2.64 7.51
N VAL A 129 4.51 -1.33 7.52
CA VAL A 129 3.49 -0.31 7.22
C VAL A 129 3.95 0.52 6.02
N TYR A 130 3.15 0.52 4.95
CA TYR A 130 3.53 1.10 3.67
C TYR A 130 2.44 2.05 3.14
N PRO A 131 2.49 3.35 3.47
CA PRO A 131 1.65 4.34 2.84
C PRO A 131 2.13 4.64 1.41
N TYR A 132 1.19 4.84 0.49
CA TYR A 132 1.46 5.42 -0.82
C TYR A 132 0.30 6.28 -1.32
N GLN A 133 0.58 7.07 -2.37
CA GLN A 133 -0.39 7.99 -2.93
C GLN A 133 -1.63 7.26 -3.50
N ASN A 134 -2.79 7.50 -2.91
CA ASN A 134 -4.06 6.86 -3.26
C ASN A 134 -4.42 6.97 -4.76
N GLU A 135 -4.11 8.10 -5.41
CA GLU A 135 -4.43 8.31 -6.83
C GLU A 135 -3.68 7.35 -7.78
N LEU A 136 -2.62 6.67 -7.31
CA LEU A 136 -1.92 5.64 -8.07
C LEU A 136 -2.72 4.34 -8.11
N ALA A 137 -3.48 4.00 -7.08
CA ALA A 137 -4.26 2.76 -7.00
C ALA A 137 -5.40 2.69 -8.03
N GLY A 138 -5.98 3.83 -8.39
CA GLY A 138 -7.16 3.92 -9.27
C GLY A 138 -6.90 4.48 -10.68
N SER A 139 -5.67 4.90 -10.99
CA SER A 139 -5.31 5.47 -12.30
C SER A 139 -4.51 4.45 -13.13
N PRO A 140 -4.30 4.64 -14.46
CA PRO A 140 -3.46 3.75 -15.26
C PRO A 140 -2.03 3.52 -14.71
N ARG A 141 -1.58 4.40 -13.81
CA ARG A 141 -0.32 4.29 -13.07
C ARG A 141 -0.32 3.21 -11.99
N PHE A 142 -1.44 2.53 -11.73
CA PHE A 142 -1.53 1.44 -10.75
C PHE A 142 -0.47 0.35 -10.99
N VAL A 143 -0.02 0.19 -12.23
CA VAL A 143 1.11 -0.70 -12.57
C VAL A 143 2.36 -0.40 -11.74
N VAL A 144 2.66 0.86 -11.46
CA VAL A 144 3.78 1.25 -10.59
C VAL A 144 3.49 0.82 -9.15
N ALA A 145 2.28 1.10 -8.64
CA ALA A 145 1.89 0.68 -7.29
C ALA A 145 1.96 -0.86 -7.11
N LEU A 146 1.63 -1.63 -8.15
CA LEU A 146 1.79 -3.09 -8.12
C LEU A 146 3.25 -3.52 -7.99
N ALA A 147 4.21 -2.79 -8.58
CA ALA A 147 5.62 -3.11 -8.42
C ALA A 147 6.08 -2.88 -6.96
N TYR A 148 5.72 -1.74 -6.38
CA TYR A 148 6.01 -1.44 -4.98
C TYR A 148 5.37 -2.48 -4.04
N MET A 149 4.08 -2.75 -4.19
CA MET A 149 3.37 -3.75 -3.39
C MET A 149 3.98 -5.14 -3.55
N ALA A 150 4.31 -5.58 -4.76
CA ALA A 150 4.94 -6.89 -4.97
C ALA A 150 6.27 -7.02 -4.21
N LYS A 151 7.10 -5.97 -4.24
CA LYS A 151 8.38 -5.94 -3.54
C LYS A 151 8.22 -5.87 -2.01
N TRP A 152 7.26 -5.08 -1.50
CA TRP A 152 6.96 -5.00 -0.06
C TRP A 152 6.40 -6.31 0.48
N LEU A 153 5.48 -6.95 -0.24
CA LEU A 153 4.85 -8.19 0.19
C LEU A 153 5.82 -9.38 0.12
N HIS A 154 6.68 -9.41 -0.91
CA HIS A 154 7.52 -10.57 -1.21
C HIS A 154 8.97 -10.18 -1.54
N PRO A 155 9.72 -9.56 -0.59
CA PRO A 155 11.06 -9.05 -0.87
C PRO A 155 12.03 -10.14 -1.36
N GLU A 156 11.93 -11.35 -0.82
CA GLU A 156 12.75 -12.50 -1.21
C GLU A 156 12.44 -13.01 -2.63
N LEU A 157 11.18 -12.92 -3.07
CA LEU A 157 10.75 -13.36 -4.41
C LEU A 157 11.17 -12.39 -5.51
N PHE A 158 11.16 -11.10 -5.19
CA PHE A 158 11.48 -10.06 -6.16
C PHE A 158 12.97 -9.70 -6.19
N GLY A 159 13.69 -9.83 -5.07
CA GLY A 159 15.14 -9.66 -5.00
C GLY A 159 15.62 -8.25 -5.37
N ASP A 160 16.90 -7.96 -5.20
CA ASP A 160 17.44 -6.59 -5.36
C ASP A 160 17.40 -6.08 -6.81
N ASP A 161 17.33 -6.98 -7.79
CA ASP A 161 17.25 -6.61 -9.21
C ASP A 161 15.85 -6.13 -9.65
N PHE A 162 14.83 -6.30 -8.79
CA PHE A 162 13.49 -5.77 -9.05
C PHE A 162 13.32 -4.43 -8.31
N ASP A 163 13.47 -3.36 -9.06
CA ASP A 163 13.47 -1.98 -8.57
C ASP A 163 12.17 -1.25 -8.98
N PRO A 164 11.22 -1.05 -8.05
CA PRO A 164 9.99 -0.32 -8.31
C PRO A 164 10.21 1.16 -8.66
N HIS A 165 11.27 1.78 -8.16
CA HIS A 165 11.61 3.17 -8.44
C HIS A 165 12.04 3.34 -9.89
N GLU A 166 12.92 2.47 -10.40
CA GLU A 166 13.30 2.49 -11.83
C GLU A 166 12.12 2.17 -12.76
N ILE A 167 11.22 1.29 -12.34
CA ILE A 167 9.95 1.04 -13.04
C ILE A 167 9.11 2.32 -13.10
N HIS A 168 9.00 3.04 -11.98
CA HIS A 168 8.27 4.30 -11.91
C HIS A 168 8.90 5.35 -12.83
N MET A 169 10.23 5.52 -12.78
CA MET A 169 10.94 6.47 -13.62
C MET A 169 10.78 6.14 -15.11
N THR A 170 10.88 4.87 -15.49
CA THR A 170 10.61 4.43 -16.87
C THR A 170 9.18 4.78 -17.30
N TYR A 171 8.19 4.58 -16.43
CA TYR A 171 6.82 4.97 -16.73
C TYR A 171 6.70 6.48 -16.96
N GLN A 172 7.37 7.29 -16.13
CA GLN A 172 7.34 8.75 -16.22
C GLN A 172 8.00 9.27 -17.51
N THR A 173 9.18 8.76 -17.86
CA THR A 173 9.91 9.21 -19.04
C THR A 173 9.27 8.70 -20.32
N ASP A 174 8.94 7.41 -20.39
CA ASP A 174 8.59 6.76 -21.66
C ASP A 174 7.10 6.86 -22.00
N HIS A 175 6.24 7.05 -20.98
CA HIS A 175 4.79 7.08 -21.16
C HIS A 175 4.15 8.42 -20.80
N MET A 176 4.76 9.19 -19.89
CA MET A 176 4.23 10.49 -19.47
C MET A 176 4.99 11.69 -20.05
N ASP A 177 6.13 11.45 -20.74
CA ASP A 177 6.98 12.50 -21.32
C ASP A 177 7.44 13.54 -20.28
N VAL A 178 7.75 13.05 -19.07
CA VAL A 178 8.24 13.86 -17.94
C VAL A 178 9.76 13.72 -17.85
N ASP A 179 10.47 14.82 -17.60
CA ASP A 179 11.91 14.76 -17.36
C ASP A 179 12.17 14.07 -16.01
N ARG A 180 13.03 13.04 -16.01
CA ARG A 180 13.38 12.28 -14.82
C ARG A 180 13.81 13.19 -13.67
N SER A 181 14.59 14.24 -13.95
CA SER A 181 15.10 15.15 -12.92
C SER A 181 14.02 15.97 -12.22
N GLU A 182 12.79 16.02 -12.76
CA GLU A 182 11.65 16.66 -12.12
C GLU A 182 10.95 15.77 -11.09
N VAL A 183 11.16 14.44 -11.15
CA VAL A 183 10.35 13.46 -10.41
C VAL A 183 11.13 12.35 -9.71
N GLU A 184 12.44 12.23 -9.92
CA GLU A 184 13.25 11.14 -9.33
C GLU A 184 13.44 11.25 -7.82
N ASP A 185 13.30 12.44 -7.25
CA ASP A 185 13.36 12.63 -5.80
C ASP A 185 11.97 12.67 -5.15
N SER A 186 10.90 12.43 -5.93
CA SER A 186 9.52 12.53 -5.44
C SER A 186 9.17 11.42 -4.46
N VAL A 187 8.56 11.79 -3.34
CA VAL A 187 8.00 10.84 -2.38
C VAL A 187 6.54 10.60 -2.75
N LEU A 188 6.25 9.42 -3.31
CA LEU A 188 4.88 8.93 -3.58
C LEU A 188 4.57 7.59 -2.90
N PHE A 189 5.60 6.92 -2.43
CA PHE A 189 5.61 5.63 -1.74
C PHE A 189 6.58 5.76 -0.58
N TRP A 190 6.30 5.09 0.55
CA TRP A 190 7.24 5.08 1.65
C TRP A 190 7.11 3.84 2.54
N PRO A 191 8.23 3.29 3.05
CA PRO A 191 9.60 3.47 2.55
C PRO A 191 9.80 2.91 1.13
N GLU A 192 10.77 3.45 0.40
CA GLU A 192 11.30 2.85 -0.84
C GLU A 192 11.97 1.49 -0.49
N PRO A 193 11.57 0.37 -1.15
CA PRO A 193 12.04 -0.99 -0.82
C PRO A 193 13.30 -1.48 -1.54
#